data_AF-A0A554XE05-F1
#
_entry.id   AF-A0A554XE05-F1
#
_cell.length_a   1.000
_cell.length_b   1.000
_cell.length_c   1.000
_cell.angle_alpha   90.00
_cell.angle_beta   90.00
_cell.angle_gamma   90.00
#
_symmetry.space_group_name_H-M   'P 1'
#
loop_
_entity.id
_entity.type
_entity.pdbx_description
1 polymer ?
#
loop_
_entity_poly.entity_id
_entity_poly.type
_entity_poly.pdbx_seq_one_letter_code
_entity_poly.pdbx_strand_id
1 'polypeptide(L)'
;MKRLVVSLIAAAAAFTLAGCVTTAKPNGPTYEEAASHPFLQANRDAVGKLLAGLPPGMVSPLLVATIVDVNDLRVSSPLGRTLSEQYSSAAAAAGIDVREMKLRGDVFVREQTGELLLSREIKDIARVHQATAVLVGTYSVAGQYVYVNIKLVRSETGQILRGYDYALPMDRDVQRLVRKSAEAL
;
A
#
# COMPACT_ATOMS: atom_id res chain seq x y z
N MET A 1 36.11 14.19 -63.49
CA MET A 1 35.13 13.17 -63.03
C MET A 1 35.67 12.21 -61.96
N LYS A 2 36.93 11.72 -62.02
CA LYS A 2 37.50 10.83 -60.97
C LYS A 2 37.71 11.46 -59.58
N ARG A 3 37.93 12.78 -59.50
CA ARG A 3 38.13 13.50 -58.22
C ARG A 3 36.84 13.76 -57.43
N LEU A 4 35.68 13.76 -58.10
CA LEU A 4 34.38 13.98 -57.45
C LEU A 4 33.86 12.71 -56.75
N VAL A 5 34.21 11.53 -57.28
CA VAL A 5 33.80 10.24 -56.72
C VAL A 5 34.54 9.93 -55.41
N VAL A 6 35.78 10.38 -55.26
CA VAL A 6 36.59 10.16 -54.04
C VAL A 6 36.04 10.99 -52.86
N SER A 7 35.52 12.19 -53.09
CA SER A 7 34.92 13.01 -52.03
C SER A 7 33.57 12.48 -51.53
N LEU A 8 32.82 11.72 -52.34
CA LEU A 8 31.56 11.11 -51.88
C LEU A 8 31.77 9.88 -50.99
N ILE A 9 32.88 9.15 -51.15
CA ILE A 9 33.17 7.96 -50.35
C ILE A 9 33.69 8.34 -48.95
N ALA A 10 34.38 9.48 -48.82
CA ALA A 10 34.86 9.97 -47.52
C ALA A 10 33.73 10.49 -46.60
N ALA A 11 32.60 10.95 -47.17
CA ALA A 11 31.46 11.44 -46.38
C ALA A 11 30.55 10.31 -45.85
N ALA A 12 30.59 9.12 -46.47
CA ALA A 12 29.77 7.98 -46.04
C ALA A 12 30.36 7.21 -44.85
N ALA A 13 31.67 7.37 -44.56
CA ALA A 13 32.34 6.68 -43.45
C ALA A 13 32.21 7.37 -42.09
N ALA A 14 31.68 8.60 -42.03
CA ALA A 14 31.59 9.39 -40.79
C ALA A 14 30.30 9.18 -39.99
N PHE A 15 29.31 8.44 -40.52
CA PHE A 15 27.98 8.31 -39.89
C PHE A 15 27.76 7.00 -39.11
N THR A 16 28.75 6.11 -38.99
CA THR A 16 28.56 4.80 -38.34
C THR A 16 29.03 4.73 -36.87
N LEU A 17 29.37 5.86 -36.25
CA LEU A 17 29.73 5.92 -34.82
C LEU A 17 28.57 6.46 -33.96
N ALA A 18 27.36 5.91 -34.15
CA ALA A 18 26.33 5.95 -33.11
C ALA A 18 26.69 4.89 -32.06
N GLY A 19 27.64 5.21 -31.19
CA GLY A 19 27.96 4.37 -30.04
C GLY A 19 26.77 4.35 -29.08
N CYS A 20 26.20 3.17 -28.86
CA CYS A 20 25.26 2.96 -27.77
C CYS A 20 25.98 3.22 -26.45
N VAL A 21 25.73 4.37 -25.84
CA VAL A 21 26.12 4.59 -24.44
C VAL A 21 25.27 3.66 -23.58
N THR A 22 25.86 2.54 -23.17
CA THR A 22 25.26 1.69 -22.16
C THR A 22 25.45 2.40 -20.82
N THR A 23 24.53 3.30 -20.47
CA THR A 23 24.47 3.85 -19.11
C THR A 23 24.27 2.67 -18.17
N ALA A 24 25.31 2.33 -17.41
CA ALA A 24 25.23 1.31 -16.37
C ALA A 24 24.05 1.67 -15.47
N LYS A 25 23.02 0.82 -15.42
CA LYS A 25 21.90 1.02 -14.50
C LYS A 25 22.47 1.06 -13.09
N PRO A 26 22.09 2.05 -12.26
CA PRO A 26 22.48 2.08 -10.86
C PRO A 26 22.16 0.74 -10.20
N ASN A 27 22.99 0.31 -9.25
CA ASN A 27 22.72 -0.87 -8.43
C ASN A 27 21.60 -0.53 -7.43
N GLY A 28 20.35 -0.58 -7.88
CA GLY A 28 19.16 -0.33 -7.06
C GLY A 28 18.27 0.79 -7.59
N PRO A 29 17.06 0.94 -7.00
CA PRO A 29 16.12 1.96 -7.41
C PRO A 29 16.62 3.37 -7.07
N THR A 30 16.36 4.31 -7.95
CA THR A 30 16.54 5.75 -7.71
C THR A 30 15.44 6.31 -6.82
N TYR A 31 15.64 7.51 -6.25
CA TYR A 31 14.61 8.17 -5.45
C TYR A 31 13.33 8.49 -6.25
N GLU A 32 13.47 8.83 -7.53
CA GLU A 32 12.34 9.10 -8.42
C GLU A 32 11.50 7.85 -8.69
N GLU A 33 12.16 6.71 -8.94
CA GLU A 33 11.50 5.40 -9.07
C GLU A 33 10.81 4.99 -7.76
N ALA A 34 11.45 5.20 -6.61
CA ALA A 34 10.85 4.87 -5.32
C ALA A 34 9.63 5.76 -5.00
N ALA A 35 9.65 7.04 -5.35
CA ALA A 35 8.53 7.96 -5.14
C ALA A 35 7.31 7.60 -6.00
N SER A 36 7.54 7.04 -7.19
CA SER A 36 6.52 6.63 -8.16
C SER A 36 6.14 5.14 -8.06
N HIS A 37 6.58 4.44 -7.02
CA HIS A 37 6.44 3.00 -6.90
C HIS A 37 4.97 2.52 -6.99
N PRO A 38 4.63 1.57 -7.89
CA PRO A 38 3.24 1.14 -8.13
C PRO A 38 2.49 0.63 -6.90
N PHE A 39 3.19 -0.06 -5.97
CA PHE A 39 2.61 -0.50 -4.71
C PHE A 39 2.04 0.68 -3.89
N LEU A 40 2.77 1.79 -3.79
CA LEU A 40 2.32 2.98 -3.06
C LEU A 40 1.12 3.61 -3.75
N GLN A 41 1.15 3.69 -5.09
CA GLN A 41 0.06 4.28 -5.86
C GLN A 41 -1.21 3.45 -5.76
N ALA A 42 -1.14 2.13 -5.91
CA ALA A 42 -2.30 1.24 -5.78
C ALA A 42 -2.99 1.41 -4.42
N ASN A 43 -2.21 1.56 -3.34
CA ASN A 43 -2.74 1.71 -1.99
C ASN A 43 -3.37 3.09 -1.75
N ARG A 44 -2.77 4.17 -2.27
CA ARG A 44 -3.35 5.52 -2.23
C ARG A 44 -4.64 5.59 -3.05
N ASP A 45 -4.64 5.02 -4.25
CA ASP A 45 -5.81 4.98 -5.13
C ASP A 45 -6.96 4.20 -4.50
N ALA A 46 -6.66 3.10 -3.82
CA ALA A 46 -7.66 2.31 -3.10
C ALA A 46 -8.38 3.15 -2.02
N VAL A 47 -7.63 3.93 -1.23
CA VAL A 47 -8.21 4.85 -0.24
C VAL A 47 -8.96 6.00 -0.91
N GLY A 48 -8.41 6.58 -1.97
CA GLY A 48 -9.09 7.62 -2.75
C GLY A 48 -10.45 7.15 -3.26
N LYS A 49 -10.54 5.90 -3.76
CA LYS A 49 -11.80 5.30 -4.22
C LYS A 49 -12.77 5.00 -3.10
N LEU A 50 -12.29 4.61 -1.92
CA LEU A 50 -13.14 4.45 -0.74
C LEU A 50 -13.74 5.78 -0.26
N LEU A 51 -12.97 6.86 -0.31
CA LEU A 51 -13.38 8.19 0.17
C LEU A 51 -14.15 9.01 -0.87
N ALA A 52 -14.05 8.66 -2.15
CA ALA A 52 -14.65 9.42 -3.25
C ALA A 52 -16.15 9.66 -3.03
N GLY A 53 -16.53 10.94 -2.99
CA GLY A 53 -17.92 11.38 -2.82
C GLY A 53 -18.50 11.18 -1.42
N LEU A 54 -17.72 10.72 -0.43
CA LEU A 54 -18.16 10.69 0.96
C LEU A 54 -17.86 12.03 1.64
N PRO A 55 -18.85 12.72 2.25
CA PRO A 55 -18.58 13.83 3.15
C PRO A 55 -17.66 13.39 4.31
N PRO A 56 -16.64 14.20 4.69
CA PRO A 56 -15.72 13.87 5.77
C PRO A 56 -16.41 13.48 7.08
N GLY A 57 -17.53 14.14 7.43
CA GLY A 57 -18.30 13.82 8.64
C GLY A 57 -18.89 12.42 8.71
N MET A 58 -18.93 11.66 7.61
CA MET A 58 -19.33 10.24 7.63
C MET A 58 -18.17 9.29 7.97
N VAL A 59 -16.93 9.76 7.87
CA VAL A 59 -15.72 8.94 7.99
C VAL A 59 -14.71 9.49 8.99
N SER A 60 -14.89 10.72 9.50
CA SER A 60 -14.04 11.36 10.50
C SER A 60 -14.76 11.47 11.86
N PRO A 61 -14.11 11.08 12.97
CA PRO A 61 -12.77 10.50 13.04
C PRO A 61 -12.70 9.06 12.48
N LEU A 62 -11.61 8.74 11.79
CA LEU A 62 -11.35 7.43 11.21
C LEU A 62 -10.36 6.65 12.07
N LEU A 63 -10.66 5.39 12.34
CA LEU A 63 -9.65 4.41 12.76
C LEU A 63 -9.27 3.51 11.58
N VAL A 64 -8.01 3.11 11.53
CA VAL A 64 -7.53 2.13 10.56
C VAL A 64 -7.06 0.90 11.32
N ALA A 65 -7.77 -0.21 11.13
CA ALA A 65 -7.37 -1.49 11.70
C ALA A 65 -6.22 -2.11 10.90
N THR A 66 -5.47 -3.02 11.54
CA THR A 66 -4.47 -3.85 10.86
C THR A 66 -5.16 -4.69 9.78
N ILE A 67 -4.67 -4.65 8.54
CA ILE A 67 -5.11 -5.56 7.47
C ILE A 67 -4.55 -6.95 7.78
N VAL A 68 -5.39 -7.97 7.70
CA VAL A 68 -5.03 -9.34 8.13
C VAL A 68 -5.14 -10.36 7.00
N ASP A 69 -4.42 -11.47 7.12
CA ASP A 69 -4.60 -12.59 6.21
C ASP A 69 -6.00 -13.20 6.41
N VAL A 70 -6.75 -13.42 5.33
CA VAL A 70 -8.08 -14.05 5.42
C VAL A 70 -8.02 -15.46 6.02
N ASN A 71 -6.88 -16.14 5.90
CA ASN A 71 -6.68 -17.49 6.44
C ASN A 71 -6.19 -17.48 7.89
N ASP A 72 -5.73 -16.33 8.41
CA ASP A 72 -5.27 -16.21 9.79
C ASP A 72 -5.45 -14.77 10.30
N LEU A 73 -6.59 -14.56 10.97
CA LEU A 73 -6.98 -13.27 11.54
C LEU A 73 -6.27 -12.93 12.87
N ARG A 74 -5.50 -13.88 13.42
CA ARG A 74 -4.84 -13.77 14.74
C ARG A 74 -3.39 -13.29 14.67
N VAL A 75 -2.81 -13.23 13.49
CA VAL A 75 -1.40 -12.86 13.32
C VAL A 75 -1.27 -11.81 12.22
N SER A 76 -0.66 -10.69 12.56
CA SER A 76 -0.35 -9.67 11.55
C SER A 76 0.91 -10.06 10.76
N SER A 77 0.87 -9.87 9.44
CA SER A 77 2.06 -9.95 8.60
C SER A 77 2.69 -8.57 8.41
N PRO A 78 3.98 -8.49 8.03
CA PRO A 78 4.57 -7.24 7.57
C PRO A 78 3.77 -6.57 6.45
N LEU A 79 3.18 -7.34 5.52
CA LEU A 79 2.29 -6.79 4.50
C LEU A 79 1.08 -6.11 5.12
N GLY A 80 0.38 -6.81 6.02
CA GLY A 80 -0.80 -6.30 6.69
C GLY A 80 -0.56 -4.99 7.43
N ARG A 81 0.53 -4.93 8.21
CA ARG A 81 0.96 -3.71 8.91
C ARG A 81 1.31 -2.59 7.92
N THR A 82 2.07 -2.89 6.88
CA THR A 82 2.47 -1.90 5.86
C THR A 82 1.26 -1.30 5.15
N LEU A 83 0.29 -2.12 4.76
CA LEU A 83 -0.94 -1.67 4.11
C LEU A 83 -1.72 -0.72 5.03
N SER A 84 -1.91 -1.09 6.30
CA SER A 84 -2.62 -0.25 7.27
C SER A 84 -1.97 1.11 7.48
N GLU A 85 -0.65 1.17 7.62
CA GLU A 85 0.07 2.45 7.75
C GLU A 85 -0.07 3.32 6.50
N GLN A 86 0.01 2.71 5.31
CA GLN A 86 -0.17 3.44 4.06
C GLN A 86 -1.60 3.94 3.87
N TYR A 87 -2.60 3.18 4.31
CA TYR A 87 -3.99 3.62 4.26
C TYR A 87 -4.29 4.73 5.24
N SER A 88 -3.77 4.63 6.47
CA SER A 88 -3.83 5.69 7.48
C SER A 88 -3.24 6.99 6.94
N SER A 89 -2.03 6.90 6.38
CA SER A 89 -1.32 8.03 5.78
C SER A 89 -2.09 8.63 4.59
N ALA A 90 -2.62 7.79 3.71
CA ALA A 90 -3.38 8.23 2.53
C ALA A 90 -4.70 8.91 2.92
N ALA A 91 -5.42 8.38 3.92
CA ALA A 91 -6.66 8.99 4.41
C ALA A 91 -6.39 10.33 5.11
N ALA A 92 -5.33 10.42 5.93
CA ALA A 92 -4.92 11.68 6.55
C ALA A 92 -4.52 12.73 5.50
N ALA A 93 -3.76 12.32 4.48
CA ALA A 93 -3.41 13.19 3.35
C ALA A 93 -4.64 13.67 2.55
N ALA A 94 -5.74 12.90 2.55
CA ALA A 94 -7.01 13.28 1.96
C ALA A 94 -7.88 14.19 2.87
N GLY A 95 -7.34 14.64 4.02
CA GLY A 95 -8.03 15.55 4.94
C GLY A 95 -9.00 14.87 5.91
N ILE A 96 -8.93 13.54 6.05
CA ILE A 96 -9.71 12.81 7.06
C ILE A 96 -9.01 12.90 8.41
N ASP A 97 -9.75 13.16 9.48
CA ASP A 97 -9.22 13.09 10.87
C ASP A 97 -8.97 11.62 11.22
N VAL A 98 -7.73 11.14 11.04
CA VAL A 98 -7.33 9.78 11.39
C VAL A 98 -6.79 9.75 12.82
N ARG A 99 -7.32 8.87 13.65
CA ARG A 99 -6.86 8.67 15.02
C ARG A 99 -5.77 7.62 15.08
N GLU A 100 -4.57 8.05 15.47
CA GLU A 100 -3.47 7.12 15.73
C GLU A 100 -3.70 6.40 17.06
N MET A 101 -3.88 5.07 16.99
CA MET A 101 -4.15 4.24 18.17
C MET A 101 -2.93 4.16 19.10
N LYS A 102 -1.72 4.29 18.55
CA LYS A 102 -0.45 4.12 19.29
C LYS A 102 -0.13 5.26 20.26
N LEU A 103 -0.69 6.46 20.07
CA LEU A 103 -0.26 7.67 20.79
C LEU A 103 -1.04 7.98 22.08
N ARG A 104 -2.21 7.36 22.31
CA ARG A 104 -3.05 7.69 23.48
C ARG A 104 -2.97 6.72 24.65
N GLY A 105 -2.03 5.78 24.67
CA GLY A 105 -1.75 4.95 25.86
C GLY A 105 -2.82 3.91 26.24
N ASP A 106 -3.98 3.88 25.56
CA ASP A 106 -5.10 3.00 25.90
C ASP A 106 -5.07 1.64 25.18
N VAL A 107 -4.20 1.49 24.18
CA VAL A 107 -3.94 0.21 23.52
C VAL A 107 -2.50 -0.14 23.81
N PHE A 108 -2.28 -1.01 24.80
CA PHE A 108 -1.06 -1.81 24.86
C PHE A 108 -0.99 -2.57 23.53
N VAL A 109 -0.32 -2.00 22.54
CA VAL A 109 0.11 -2.70 21.34
C VAL A 109 1.07 -3.75 21.85
N ARG A 110 0.55 -4.92 22.21
CA ARG A 110 1.36 -6.12 22.38
C ARG A 110 1.96 -6.34 20.99
N GLU A 111 3.19 -5.88 20.80
CA GLU A 111 3.91 -5.89 19.53
C GLU A 111 4.10 -7.30 18.92
N GLN A 112 3.48 -8.32 19.50
CA GLN A 112 3.64 -9.73 19.15
C GLN A 112 2.33 -10.53 19.08
N THR A 113 1.15 -9.92 19.21
CA THR A 113 -0.11 -10.68 19.07
C THR A 113 -0.98 -9.99 18.05
N GLY A 114 -1.10 -10.57 16.86
CA GLY A 114 -2.08 -10.12 15.87
C GLY A 114 -3.53 -10.41 16.28
N GLU A 115 -3.87 -10.41 17.56
CA GLU A 115 -5.22 -10.69 18.04
C GLU A 115 -6.07 -9.42 17.99
N LEU A 116 -6.54 -9.10 16.79
CA LEU A 116 -7.87 -8.56 16.48
C LEU A 116 -8.98 -9.52 16.91
N LEU A 117 -9.26 -9.76 18.20
CA LEU A 117 -10.40 -10.59 18.60
C LEU A 117 -11.73 -9.86 18.34
N LEU A 118 -12.27 -10.12 17.15
CA LEU A 118 -13.69 -10.13 16.79
C LEU A 118 -14.61 -9.10 17.48
N SER A 119 -14.86 -8.00 16.77
CA SER A 119 -16.03 -7.09 16.85
C SER A 119 -16.31 -6.29 18.12
N ARG A 120 -16.09 -6.85 19.32
CA ARG A 120 -16.40 -6.15 20.59
C ARG A 120 -15.31 -5.15 20.92
N GLU A 121 -14.05 -5.59 20.85
CA GLU A 121 -12.89 -4.75 21.10
C GLU A 121 -12.80 -3.59 20.09
N ILE A 122 -13.10 -3.84 18.80
CA ILE A 122 -13.11 -2.77 17.79
C ILE A 122 -14.21 -1.73 18.08
N LYS A 123 -15.39 -2.15 18.56
CA LYS A 123 -16.46 -1.20 18.95
C LYS A 123 -16.09 -0.40 20.19
N ASP A 124 -15.44 -1.03 21.16
CA ASP A 124 -15.01 -0.39 22.40
C ASP A 124 -13.87 0.60 22.11
N ILE A 125 -12.87 0.20 21.32
CA ILE A 125 -11.81 1.07 20.82
C ILE A 125 -12.40 2.23 20.01
N ALA A 126 -13.31 1.96 19.08
CA ALA A 126 -13.97 3.02 18.30
C ALA A 126 -14.73 4.00 19.18
N ARG A 127 -15.35 3.54 20.27
CA ARG A 127 -16.01 4.41 21.25
C ARG A 127 -15.01 5.27 22.03
N VAL A 128 -13.92 4.67 22.53
CA VAL A 128 -12.85 5.38 23.25
C VAL A 128 -12.23 6.46 22.39
N HIS A 129 -11.98 6.16 21.12
CA HIS A 129 -11.41 7.11 20.16
C HIS A 129 -12.45 7.97 19.43
N GLN A 130 -13.73 7.85 19.80
CA GLN A 130 -14.87 8.57 19.19
C GLN A 130 -14.86 8.47 17.65
N ALA A 131 -14.48 7.32 17.12
CA ALA A 131 -14.40 7.09 15.70
C ALA A 131 -15.80 6.97 15.10
N THR A 132 -16.05 7.66 14.00
CA THR A 132 -17.29 7.57 13.21
C THR A 132 -17.25 6.41 12.24
N ALA A 133 -16.06 6.10 11.72
CA ALA A 133 -15.83 4.97 10.84
C ALA A 133 -14.53 4.23 11.22
N VAL A 134 -14.47 2.97 10.80
CA VAL A 134 -13.29 2.12 10.90
C VAL A 134 -12.99 1.58 9.50
N LEU A 135 -11.77 1.78 9.02
CA LEU A 135 -11.24 1.07 7.85
C LEU A 135 -10.75 -0.29 8.32
N VAL A 136 -11.35 -1.33 7.76
CA VAL A 136 -10.96 -2.73 7.99
C VAL A 136 -10.65 -3.40 6.67
N GLY A 137 -9.93 -4.51 6.68
CA GLY A 137 -9.70 -5.27 5.47
C GLY A 137 -8.96 -6.57 5.71
N THR A 138 -8.95 -7.38 4.65
CA THR A 138 -8.20 -8.63 4.60
C THR A 138 -7.39 -8.71 3.31
N TYR A 139 -6.36 -9.54 3.31
CA TYR A 139 -5.70 -9.97 2.09
C TYR A 139 -5.72 -11.49 1.97
N SER A 140 -5.63 -11.99 0.74
CA SER A 140 -5.49 -13.42 0.45
C SER A 140 -4.40 -13.65 -0.59
N VAL A 141 -3.55 -14.62 -0.33
CA VAL A 141 -2.46 -15.00 -1.23
C VAL A 141 -2.96 -16.09 -2.18
N ALA A 142 -2.85 -15.88 -3.48
CA ALA A 142 -3.30 -16.84 -4.49
C ALA A 142 -2.41 -16.83 -5.74
N GLY A 143 -1.56 -17.86 -5.86
CA GLY A 143 -0.68 -18.02 -7.02
C GLY A 143 0.25 -16.83 -7.22
N GLN A 144 0.02 -16.06 -8.29
CA GLN A 144 0.84 -14.91 -8.67
C GLN A 144 0.30 -13.56 -8.17
N TYR A 145 -0.76 -13.58 -7.36
CA TYR A 145 -1.39 -12.36 -6.86
C TYR A 145 -1.68 -12.44 -5.35
N VAL A 146 -1.73 -11.26 -4.74
CA VAL A 146 -2.35 -11.06 -3.43
C VAL A 146 -3.57 -10.19 -3.64
N TYR A 147 -4.75 -10.72 -3.33
CA TYR A 147 -6.00 -9.96 -3.40
C TYR A 147 -6.20 -9.25 -2.07
N VAL A 148 -6.53 -7.96 -2.13
CA VAL A 148 -6.74 -7.11 -0.96
C VAL A 148 -8.17 -6.58 -1.00
N ASN A 149 -8.92 -6.82 0.07
CA ASN A 149 -10.25 -6.30 0.31
C ASN A 149 -10.19 -5.27 1.44
N ILE A 150 -10.72 -4.06 1.19
CA ILE A 150 -10.83 -3.02 2.21
C ILE A 150 -12.24 -2.45 2.25
N LYS A 151 -12.68 -2.06 3.44
CA LYS A 151 -14.03 -1.56 3.72
C LYS A 151 -13.97 -0.40 4.70
N LEU A 152 -14.79 0.61 4.45
CA LEU A 152 -15.17 1.60 5.46
C LEU A 152 -16.43 1.14 6.15
N VAL A 153 -16.37 0.98 7.46
CA VAL A 153 -17.48 0.49 8.28
C VAL A 153 -17.87 1.57 9.28
N ARG A 154 -19.17 1.91 9.35
CA ARG A 154 -19.71 2.80 10.38
C ARG A 154 -19.51 2.15 11.74
N SER A 155 -18.84 2.83 12.65
CA SER A 155 -18.47 2.29 13.96
C SER A 155 -19.69 1.91 14.81
N GLU A 156 -20.72 2.75 14.81
CA GLU A 156 -21.93 2.60 15.63
C GLU A 156 -22.77 1.38 15.21
N THR A 157 -23.03 1.24 13.91
CA THR A 157 -23.99 0.24 13.39
C THR A 157 -23.32 -0.99 12.78
N GLY A 158 -22.02 -0.92 12.45
CA GLY A 158 -21.34 -1.96 11.68
C GLY A 158 -21.71 -1.96 10.19
N GLN A 159 -22.45 -0.96 9.70
CA GLN A 159 -22.81 -0.84 8.29
C GLN A 159 -21.56 -0.60 7.44
N ILE A 160 -21.39 -1.37 6.37
CA ILE A 160 -20.39 -1.08 5.34
C ILE A 160 -20.84 0.16 4.55
N LEU A 161 -20.06 1.24 4.64
CA LEU A 161 -20.28 2.48 3.90
C LEU A 161 -19.79 2.35 2.46
N ARG A 162 -18.60 1.78 2.29
CA ARG A 162 -17.93 1.51 1.01
C ARG A 162 -17.01 0.30 1.12
N GLY A 163 -16.80 -0.36 0.00
CA GLY A 163 -15.81 -1.44 -0.14
C GLY A 163 -15.02 -1.24 -1.43
N TYR A 164 -13.77 -1.68 -1.43
CA TYR A 164 -12.91 -1.66 -2.60
C TYR A 164 -11.97 -2.87 -2.58
N ASP A 165 -11.76 -3.43 -3.77
CA ASP A 165 -10.92 -4.61 -4.01
C ASP A 165 -9.86 -4.30 -5.05
N TYR A 166 -8.65 -4.82 -4.83
CA TYR A 166 -7.59 -4.76 -5.82
C TYR A 166 -6.59 -5.91 -5.63
N ALA A 167 -5.71 -6.09 -6.60
CA ALA A 167 -4.69 -7.12 -6.56
C ALA A 167 -3.30 -6.50 -6.59
N LEU A 168 -2.39 -7.09 -5.82
CA LEU A 168 -0.96 -6.85 -5.87
C LEU A 168 -0.29 -8.03 -6.59
N PRO A 169 0.69 -7.79 -7.47
CA PRO A 169 1.50 -8.88 -8.00
C PRO A 169 2.32 -9.52 -6.88
N MET A 170 2.49 -10.84 -6.90
CA MET A 170 3.40 -11.56 -6.01
C MET A 170 4.86 -11.38 -6.47
N ASP A 171 5.33 -10.14 -6.43
CA ASP A 171 6.73 -9.81 -6.70
C ASP A 171 7.63 -10.13 -5.49
N ARG A 172 8.93 -9.83 -5.60
CA ARG A 172 9.90 -10.15 -4.55
C ARG A 172 9.66 -9.38 -3.25
N ASP A 173 9.12 -8.17 -3.33
CA ASP A 173 8.87 -7.34 -2.17
C ASP A 173 7.58 -7.79 -1.47
N VAL A 174 6.50 -8.00 -2.23
CA VAL A 174 5.24 -8.57 -1.70
C VAL A 174 5.49 -9.96 -1.12
N GLN A 175 6.29 -10.80 -1.77
CA GLN A 175 6.66 -12.12 -1.25
C GLN A 175 7.40 -12.05 0.10
N ARG A 176 8.24 -11.05 0.31
CA ARG A 176 8.90 -10.82 1.62
C ARG A 176 7.91 -10.32 2.66
N LEU A 177 6.96 -9.47 2.25
CA LEU A 177 6.00 -8.87 3.16
C LEU A 177 4.90 -9.84 3.63
N VAL A 178 4.49 -10.82 2.80
CA VAL A 178 3.48 -11.82 3.21
C VAL A 178 4.02 -12.83 4.23
N ARG A 179 5.34 -13.01 4.31
CA ARG A 179 5.96 -13.91 5.28
C ARG A 179 5.73 -13.35 6.68
N LYS A 180 5.02 -14.11 7.50
CA LYS A 180 4.96 -13.85 8.94
C LYS A 180 6.38 -13.93 9.48
N SER A 181 6.75 -12.99 10.36
CA SER A 181 8.04 -13.07 11.05
C SER A 181 8.13 -14.43 11.71
N ALA A 182 9.13 -15.23 11.32
CA ALA A 182 9.51 -16.39 12.10
C ALA A 182 9.92 -15.85 13.47
N GLU A 183 9.16 -16.18 14.50
CA GLU A 183 9.66 -16.01 15.86
C GLU A 183 11.01 -16.72 15.93
N ALA A 184 12.00 -16.04 16.49
CA ALA A 184 13.23 -16.66 16.93
C ALA A 184 12.85 -17.85 17.82
N LEU A 185 13.06 -19.05 17.31
CA LEU A 185 13.05 -20.28 18.10
C LEU A 185 14.15 -20.23 19.16
#